data_AF-A0A0F9QH61-F1
#
_entry.id   AF-A0A0F9QH61-F1
#
_cell.length_a   1.000
_cell.length_b   1.000
_cell.length_c   1.000
_cell.angle_alpha   90.00
_cell.angle_beta   90.00
_cell.angle_gamma   90.00
#
_symmetry.space_group_name_H-M   'P 1'
#
loop_
_entity.id
_entity.type
_entity.pdbx_description
1 polymer ?
#
loop_
_entity_poly.entity_id
_entity_poly.type
_entity_poly.pdbx_seq_one_letter_code
_entity_poly.pdbx_strand_id
1 'polypeptide(L)'
;MDNGYLSINDDIIIISKNSDTYIHQKVKKVKYQGKIVKKTPRGSKNMKVIIELKVIDRVIGNGKDKVYVFTDKTYYKKKYSL
;
A
#
# COMPACT_ATOMS: atom_id res chain seq x y z
N MET A 1 4.48 13.39 5.38
CA MET A 1 3.52 12.61 4.59
C MET A 1 2.35 12.26 5.50
N ASP A 2 1.21 12.89 5.28
CA ASP A 2 -0.03 12.43 5.89
C ASP A 2 -0.50 11.21 5.11
N ASN A 3 -0.91 10.16 5.82
CA ASN A 3 -1.40 8.95 5.18
C ASN A 3 -2.60 9.30 4.28
N GLY A 4 -2.64 8.74 3.07
CA GLY A 4 -3.70 9.01 2.11
C GLY A 4 -4.94 8.13 2.32
N TYR A 5 -5.65 7.90 1.23
CA TYR A 5 -6.56 6.76 1.09
C TYR A 5 -5.95 5.78 0.10
N LEU A 6 -6.43 4.53 0.11
CA LEU A 6 -6.08 3.51 -0.86
C LEU A 6 -7.33 3.09 -1.63
N SER A 7 -7.24 3.01 -2.94
CA SER A 7 -8.32 2.58 -3.84
C SER A 7 -7.89 1.32 -4.60
N ILE A 8 -8.88 0.57 -5.08
CA ILE A 8 -8.61 -0.50 -6.04
C ILE A 8 -7.94 0.12 -7.27
N ASN A 9 -6.97 -0.58 -7.85
CA ASN A 9 -6.11 -0.17 -8.96
C ASN A 9 -5.02 0.87 -8.65
N ASP A 10 -4.91 1.32 -7.40
CA ASP A 10 -3.75 2.10 -6.97
C ASP A 10 -2.48 1.27 -7.12
N ASP A 11 -1.40 1.95 -7.51
CA ASP A 11 -0.05 1.37 -7.57
C ASP A 11 0.60 1.47 -6.20
N ILE A 12 1.10 0.34 -5.68
CA ILE A 12 1.72 0.30 -4.37
C ILE A 12 3.06 -0.42 -4.45
N ILE A 13 3.97 0.03 -3.59
CA ILE A 13 5.22 -0.66 -3.33
C ILE A 13 5.28 -0.93 -1.84
N ILE A 14 5.36 -2.20 -1.47
CA ILE A 14 5.50 -2.66 -0.09
C ILE A 14 6.98 -2.96 0.10
N ILE A 15 7.60 -2.30 1.08
CA ILE A 15 9.02 -2.45 1.36
C ILE A 15 9.15 -2.81 2.84
N SER A 16 9.82 -3.92 3.13
CA SER A 16 10.14 -4.25 4.51
C SER A 16 11.22 -3.31 5.06
N LYS A 17 11.12 -2.98 6.35
CA LYS A 17 12.19 -2.19 7.00
C LYS A 17 13.46 -3.03 7.19
N ASN A 18 13.30 -4.34 7.41
CA ASN A 18 14.34 -5.22 7.93
C ASN A 18 14.59 -6.45 7.03
N SER A 19 14.00 -6.51 5.84
CA SER A 19 14.21 -7.61 4.88
C SER A 19 14.22 -7.06 3.46
N ASP A 20 14.74 -7.84 2.52
CA ASP A 20 14.73 -7.51 1.09
C ASP A 20 13.33 -7.71 0.44
N THR A 21 12.27 -7.75 1.25
CA THR A 21 10.91 -7.85 0.72
C THR A 21 10.54 -6.55 0.03
N TYR A 22 10.49 -6.60 -1.30
CA TYR A 22 10.02 -5.56 -2.19
C TYR A 22 8.87 -6.12 -3.01
N ILE A 23 7.68 -5.52 -2.90
CA ILE A 23 6.50 -5.96 -3.64
C ILE A 23 5.90 -4.76 -4.35
N HIS A 24 5.99 -4.76 -5.68
CA HIS A 24 5.32 -3.78 -6.53
C HIS A 24 4.06 -4.41 -7.13
N GLN A 25 2.89 -3.88 -6.79
CA GLN A 25 1.64 -4.42 -7.29
C GLN A 25 0.54 -3.37 -7.42
N LYS A 26 -0.50 -3.75 -8.17
CA LYS A 26 -1.80 -3.08 -8.14
C LYS A 26 -2.65 -3.58 -6.98
N VAL A 27 -3.39 -2.67 -6.34
CA VAL A 27 -4.40 -3.03 -5.33
C VAL A 27 -5.56 -3.73 -6.02
N LYS A 28 -5.65 -5.05 -5.89
CA LYS A 28 -6.78 -5.83 -6.43
C LYS A 28 -7.91 -6.02 -5.42
N LYS A 29 -7.57 -6.12 -4.13
CA LYS A 29 -8.53 -6.33 -3.03
C LYS A 29 -8.02 -5.70 -1.75
N VAL A 30 -8.83 -4.83 -1.17
CA VAL A 30 -8.60 -4.20 0.14
C VAL A 30 -9.84 -4.41 1.00
N LYS A 31 -9.62 -4.70 2.29
CA LYS A 31 -10.68 -4.70 3.29
C LYS A 31 -10.45 -3.61 4.32
N TYR A 32 -11.53 -3.00 4.74
CA TYR A 32 -11.61 -2.08 5.87
C TYR A 32 -12.70 -2.57 6.81
N GLN A 33 -12.36 -2.76 8.09
CA GLN A 33 -13.28 -3.32 9.10
C GLN A 33 -13.94 -4.64 8.65
N GLY A 34 -13.15 -5.56 8.09
CA GLY A 34 -13.61 -6.85 7.60
C GLY A 34 -14.38 -6.83 6.27
N LYS A 35 -14.80 -5.66 5.78
CA LYS A 35 -15.57 -5.52 4.53
C LYS A 35 -14.65 -5.17 3.36
N ILE A 36 -14.89 -5.78 2.21
CA ILE A 36 -14.21 -5.40 0.95
C ILE A 36 -14.71 -4.02 0.54
N VAL A 37 -13.79 -3.08 0.31
CA VAL A 37 -14.12 -1.70 -0.07
C VAL A 37 -13.44 -1.33 -1.37
N LYS A 38 -14.08 -0.44 -2.15
CA LYS A 38 -13.46 0.14 -3.37
C LYS A 38 -12.39 1.18 -3.04
N LYS A 39 -12.53 1.81 -1.89
CA LYS A 39 -11.68 2.90 -1.40
C LYS A 39 -11.70 2.92 0.13
N THR A 40 -10.56 3.07 0.77
CA THR A 40 -10.44 3.17 2.23
C THR A 40 -10.83 4.59 2.70
N PRO A 41 -11.23 4.77 3.97
CA PRO A 41 -11.25 6.11 4.54
C PRO A 41 -9.84 6.71 4.51
N ARG A 42 -9.79 8.05 4.57
CA ARG A 42 -8.54 8.80 4.58
C ARG A 42 -7.85 8.60 5.93
N GLY A 43 -6.62 8.11 5.91
CA GLY A 43 -5.76 8.10 7.09
C GLY A 43 -5.21 9.49 7.40
N SER A 44 -4.67 9.67 8.59
CA SER A 44 -3.82 10.81 8.94
C SER A 44 -2.86 10.39 10.05
N LYS A 45 -1.95 11.29 10.47
CA LYS A 45 -1.11 11.03 11.65
C LYS A 45 -1.92 10.81 12.92
N ASN A 46 -3.06 11.50 13.04
CA ASN A 46 -3.92 11.48 14.22
C ASN A 46 -5.02 10.41 14.11
N MET A 47 -5.34 9.96 12.89
CA MET A 47 -6.36 8.95 12.63
C MET A 47 -5.78 7.82 11.78
N LYS A 48 -5.27 6.80 12.46
CA LYS A 48 -4.73 5.62 11.78
C LYS A 48 -5.88 4.79 11.22
N VAL A 49 -5.76 4.43 9.94
CA VAL A 49 -6.70 3.54 9.24
C VAL A 49 -6.02 2.19 9.08
N ILE A 50 -6.55 1.17 9.74
CA ILE A 50 -6.05 -0.21 9.64
C ILE A 50 -6.83 -0.91 8.53
N ILE A 51 -6.10 -1.52 7.60
CA ILE A 51 -6.66 -2.22 6.44
C ILE A 51 -6.00 -3.58 6.28
N GLU A 52 -6.72 -4.50 5.64
CA GLU A 52 -6.14 -5.74 5.13
C GLU A 52 -5.99 -5.62 3.61
N LEU A 53 -4.80 -5.89 3.11
CA LEU A 53 -4.49 -5.84 1.70
C LEU A 53 -4.13 -7.25 1.21
N LYS A 54 -4.68 -7.67 0.07
CA LYS A 54 -4.23 -8.89 -0.58
C LYS A 54 -2.91 -8.63 -1.31
N VAL A 55 -1.86 -9.31 -0.88
CA VAL A 55 -0.56 -9.33 -1.54
C VAL A 55 -0.53 -10.45 -2.59
N ILE A 56 0.07 -10.18 -3.75
CA ILE A 56 0.14 -11.16 -4.86
C ILE A 56 1.47 -11.91 -4.94
N ASP A 57 2.50 -11.42 -4.26
CA ASP A 57 3.84 -12.00 -4.26
C ASP A 57 4.18 -12.71 -2.94
N ARG A 58 5.28 -13.47 -2.93
CA ARG A 58 5.81 -14.14 -1.74
C ARG A 58 6.23 -13.11 -0.70
N VAL A 59 5.52 -13.08 0.41
CA VAL A 59 5.93 -12.35 1.61
C VAL A 59 6.88 -13.20 2.44
N ILE A 60 7.95 -12.60 2.96
CA ILE A 60 8.77 -13.25 3.98
C ILE A 60 7.99 -13.19 5.30
N GLY A 61 7.71 -14.34 5.90
CA GLY A 61 6.96 -14.43 7.16
C GLY A 61 7.65 -13.73 8.33
N ASN A 62 6.88 -13.31 9.35
CA ASN A 62 7.34 -12.67 10.60
C ASN A 62 8.01 -11.27 10.47
N GLY A 63 7.91 -10.60 9.32
CA GLY A 63 8.40 -9.22 9.12
C GLY A 63 7.40 -8.13 9.52
N LYS A 64 7.90 -6.94 9.89
CA LYS A 64 7.13 -5.68 9.93
C LYS A 64 7.39 -4.91 8.64
N ASP A 65 6.41 -4.89 7.75
CA ASP A 65 6.54 -4.23 6.45
C ASP A 65 5.93 -2.84 6.44
N LYS A 66 6.56 -1.91 5.71
CA LYS A 66 6.01 -0.58 5.45
C LYS A 66 5.37 -0.57 4.06
N VAL A 67 4.12 -0.14 4.00
CA VAL A 67 3.43 0.06 2.72
C VAL A 67 3.63 1.50 2.28
N TYR A 68 4.23 1.68 1.10
CA TYR A 68 4.31 2.97 0.42
C TYR A 68 3.26 3.02 -0.69
N VAL A 69 2.43 4.07 -0.68
CA VAL A 69 1.39 4.29 -1.70
C VAL A 69 1.90 5.36 -2.66
N PHE A 70 2.04 5.00 -3.92
CA PHE A 70 2.49 5.91 -4.98
C PHE A 70 1.31 6.21 -5.89
N THR A 71 0.79 7.43 -5.78
CA THR A 71 -0.30 7.90 -6.65
C THR A 71 0.28 8.68 -7.82
N ASP A 72 -0.47 8.90 -8.90
CA ASP A 72 -0.02 9.76 -10.02
C ASP A 72 0.30 11.20 -9.58
N LYS A 73 -0.19 11.65 -8.41
CA LYS A 73 0.22 12.92 -7.79
C LYS A 73 1.63 12.89 -7.19
N THR A 74 2.15 11.71 -6.89
CA THR A 74 3.44 11.49 -6.23
C THR A 74 4.60 11.57 -7.23
N TYR A 75 4.35 11.34 -8.53
CA TYR A 75 5.35 11.44 -9.58
C TYR A 75 4.78 12.11 -10.84
N TYR A 76 5.23 13.33 -11.15
CA TYR A 76 4.86 14.04 -12.38
C TYR A 76 5.34 13.33 -13.67
N LYS A 77 6.27 12.37 -13.58
CA LYS A 77 6.75 11.56 -14.72
C LYS A 77 7.06 10.12 -14.28
N LYS A 78 6.48 9.16 -14.99
CA LYS A 78 6.84 7.72 -14.92
C LYS A 78 8.18 7.50 -15.61
N LYS A 79 9.29 7.67 -14.89
CA LYS A 79 10.56 7.04 -15.23
C LYS A 79 11.06 6.30 -14.01
N TYR A 80 10.83 5.00 -14.01
CA TYR A 80 11.50 4.09 -13.08
C TYR A 80 12.84 3.74 -13.72
N SER A 81 13.94 4.10 -13.08
CA SER A 81 15.24 3.42 -13.30
C SER A 81 15.33 2.32 -12.26
N LEU A 82 15.44 1.09 -12.76
CA LEU A 82 15.77 -0.11 -12.01
C LEU A 82 17.12 0.03 -11.32
#